data_AF-A0AA96S045-F1
#
_entry.id   AF-A0AA96S045-F1
#
_cell.length_a   1.000
_cell.length_b   1.000
_cell.length_c   1.000
_cell.angle_alpha   90.00
_cell.angle_beta   90.00
_cell.angle_gamma   90.00
#
_symmetry.space_group_name_H-M   'P 1'
#
loop_
_entity.id
_entity.type
_entity.pdbx_description
1 polymer ?
#
loop_
_entity_poly.entity_id
_entity_poly.type
_entity_poly.pdbx_seq_one_letter_code
_entity_poly.pdbx_strand_id
1 'polypeptide(L)'
;MSSYIVKIIPENDKIVPSQTERTSIINQLKEVTSSTEIIERLYDEVTFIDAGANFEGIACNHCLRELDTGWWAEQVDVSSSNKFNDLLVTTPCCCSLVSLNELKYIWPAGFAKYAIELLNPDEADVIEIEKITSAQSFKLIRAHY
;
A
#
# COMPACT_ATOMS: atom_id res chain seq x y z
N MET A 1 -23.49 3.59 -0.34
CA MET A 1 -22.87 3.10 0.90
C MET A 1 -21.40 3.15 0.64
N SER A 2 -20.66 3.99 1.35
CA SER A 2 -19.21 3.98 1.22
C SER A 2 -18.63 2.92 2.16
N SER A 3 -17.53 2.29 1.74
CA SER A 3 -16.75 1.39 2.57
C SER A 3 -15.40 2.01 2.87
N TYR A 4 -15.06 2.13 4.15
CA TYR A 4 -13.73 2.50 4.61
C TYR A 4 -12.95 1.23 4.94
N ILE A 5 -11.77 1.08 4.33
CA ILE A 5 -10.93 -0.11 4.52
C ILE A 5 -9.52 0.36 4.83
N VAL A 6 -8.98 -0.11 5.94
CA VAL A 6 -7.54 0.02 6.24
C VAL A 6 -6.84 -1.22 5.70
N LYS A 7 -5.88 -1.02 4.81
CA LYS A 7 -5.07 -2.08 4.22
C LYS A 7 -3.64 -1.96 4.73
N ILE A 8 -3.07 -3.06 5.19
CA ILE A 8 -1.70 -3.13 5.70
C ILE A 8 -0.92 -4.06 4.77
N ILE A 9 0.16 -3.54 4.19
CA ILE A 9 0.98 -4.27 3.22
C ILE A 9 2.45 -4.24 3.62
N PRO A 10 3.26 -5.26 3.31
CA PRO A 10 4.70 -5.18 3.46
C PRO A 10 5.27 -4.01 2.63
N GLU A 11 6.33 -3.36 3.11
CA GLU A 11 7.01 -2.30 2.33
C GLU A 11 7.63 -2.84 1.03
N ASN A 12 8.09 -4.10 1.05
CA ASN A 12 8.63 -4.78 -0.12
C ASN A 12 7.53 -5.52 -0.88
N ASP A 13 7.34 -5.17 -2.15
CA ASP A 13 6.25 -5.63 -2.99
C ASP A 13 6.26 -7.14 -3.28
N LYS A 14 7.44 -7.77 -3.22
CA LYS A 14 7.62 -9.19 -3.58
C LYS A 14 7.64 -10.12 -2.37
N ILE A 15 7.70 -9.59 -1.16
CA ILE A 15 7.79 -10.39 0.05
C ILE A 15 6.39 -10.74 0.55
N VAL A 16 6.18 -12.04 0.77
CA VAL A 16 5.09 -12.53 1.63
C VAL A 16 5.70 -12.78 3.01
N PRO A 17 5.24 -12.09 4.07
CA PRO A 17 5.75 -12.33 5.41
C PRO A 17 5.55 -13.79 5.84
N SER A 18 6.46 -14.30 6.65
CA SER A 18 6.38 -15.67 7.17
C SER A 18 5.11 -15.86 8.00
N GLN A 19 4.69 -17.12 8.21
CA GLN A 19 3.53 -17.42 9.04
C GLN A 19 3.63 -16.81 10.45
N THR A 20 4.83 -16.81 11.02
CA THR A 20 5.08 -16.25 12.36
C THR A 20 4.90 -14.74 12.37
N GLU A 21 5.44 -14.03 11.39
CA GLU A 21 5.28 -12.57 11.26
C GLU A 21 3.81 -12.20 11.04
N ARG A 22 3.12 -12.90 10.14
CA ARG A 22 1.68 -12.70 9.89
C ARG A 22 0.84 -12.91 11.15
N THR A 23 1.10 -13.99 11.87
CA THR A 23 0.38 -14.30 13.12
C THR A 23 0.66 -13.24 14.20
N SER A 24 1.91 -12.79 14.31
CA SER A 24 2.33 -11.77 15.27
C SER A 24 1.59 -10.45 15.03
N ILE A 25 1.64 -9.92 13.80
CA ILE A 25 1.00 -8.65 13.49
C ILE A 25 -0.52 -8.75 13.65
N ILE A 26 -1.16 -9.84 13.20
CA ILE A 26 -2.61 -10.03 13.35
C ILE A 26 -3.02 -10.05 14.82
N ASN A 27 -2.25 -10.69 15.70
CA ASN A 27 -2.56 -10.71 17.13
C ASN A 27 -2.44 -9.30 17.73
N GLN A 28 -1.42 -8.54 17.37
CA GLN A 28 -1.28 -7.14 17.82
C GLN A 28 -2.41 -6.25 17.30
N LEU A 29 -2.84 -6.44 16.05
CA LEU A 29 -3.98 -5.70 15.49
C LEU A 29 -5.25 -5.98 16.29
N LYS A 30 -5.52 -7.24 16.64
CA LYS A 30 -6.68 -7.65 17.46
C LYS A 30 -6.65 -7.05 18.87
N GLU A 31 -5.48 -6.71 19.41
CA GLU A 31 -5.37 -6.08 20.73
C GLU A 31 -5.72 -4.59 20.69
N VAL A 32 -5.53 -3.92 19.56
CA VAL A 32 -5.72 -2.47 19.43
C VAL A 32 -6.95 -2.05 18.64
N THR A 33 -7.59 -2.98 17.92
CA THR A 33 -8.79 -2.67 17.14
C THR A 33 -10.03 -3.34 17.71
N SER A 34 -11.13 -2.59 17.67
CA SER A 34 -12.48 -3.09 17.87
C SER A 34 -13.08 -3.72 16.61
N SER A 35 -12.41 -3.59 15.45
CA SER A 35 -12.89 -4.15 14.19
C SER A 35 -13.02 -5.67 14.28
N THR A 36 -14.22 -6.15 13.96
CA THR A 36 -14.53 -7.59 14.02
C THR A 36 -14.10 -8.36 12.79
N GLU A 37 -13.69 -7.64 11.73
CA GLU A 37 -13.38 -8.22 10.43
C GLU A 37 -11.96 -7.85 10.00
N ILE A 38 -11.01 -8.71 10.36
CA ILE A 38 -9.62 -8.69 9.89
C ILE A 38 -9.46 -9.81 8.86
N ILE A 39 -9.12 -9.44 7.63
CA ILE A 39 -9.03 -10.37 6.49
C ILE A 39 -7.60 -10.40 5.98
N GLU A 40 -7.01 -11.59 5.91
CA GLU A 40 -5.76 -11.80 5.18
C GLU A 40 -6.03 -12.01 3.68
N ARG A 41 -5.24 -11.34 2.85
CA ARG A 41 -5.24 -11.51 1.40
C ARG A 41 -3.86 -11.97 0.95
N LEU A 42 -3.84 -13.07 0.21
CA LEU A 42 -2.66 -13.54 -0.51
C LEU A 42 -2.98 -13.50 -2.01
N TYR A 43 -2.16 -12.78 -2.76
CA TYR A 43 -2.28 -12.64 -4.19
C TYR A 43 -1.25 -13.54 -4.89
N ASP A 44 -1.65 -14.19 -5.99
CA ASP A 44 -0.74 -15.03 -6.78
C ASP A 44 0.42 -14.20 -7.35
N GLU A 45 0.11 -12.96 -7.73
CA GLU A 45 1.00 -12.01 -8.37
C GLU A 45 1.08 -10.71 -7.55
N VAL A 46 2.12 -9.91 -7.76
CA VAL A 46 2.20 -8.58 -7.16
C VAL A 46 0.99 -7.78 -7.63
N THR A 47 0.26 -7.16 -6.71
CA THR A 47 -0.98 -6.43 -6.98
C THR A 47 -0.85 -4.98 -6.52
N PHE A 48 -1.38 -4.03 -7.30
CA PHE A 48 -1.48 -2.65 -6.85
C PHE A 48 -2.58 -2.53 -5.78
N ILE A 49 -2.21 -2.01 -4.62
CA ILE A 49 -3.07 -1.82 -3.46
C ILE A 49 -3.33 -0.31 -3.34
N ASP A 50 -4.53 0.09 -3.77
CA ASP A 50 -4.94 1.47 -3.92
C ASP A 50 -5.62 2.05 -2.66
N ALA A 51 -5.67 3.39 -2.60
CA ALA A 51 -6.37 4.17 -1.59
C ALA A 51 -7.83 4.52 -2.01
N GLY A 52 -8.35 3.93 -3.09
CA GLY A 52 -9.67 4.25 -3.63
C GLY A 52 -9.83 5.73 -3.95
N ALA A 53 -10.95 6.31 -3.51
CA ALA A 53 -11.25 7.73 -3.65
C ALA A 53 -10.30 8.66 -2.87
N ASN A 54 -9.47 8.12 -1.95
CA ASN A 54 -8.44 8.92 -1.28
C ASN A 54 -7.20 9.14 -2.14
N PHE A 55 -7.07 8.51 -3.31
CA PHE A 55 -5.94 8.79 -4.20
C PHE A 55 -6.00 10.24 -4.70
N GLU A 56 -5.01 11.06 -4.30
CA GLU A 56 -4.95 12.48 -4.66
C GLU A 56 -3.82 12.80 -5.65
N GLY A 57 -2.84 11.90 -5.81
CA GLY A 57 -1.75 12.09 -6.75
C GLY A 57 -0.46 11.41 -6.30
N ILE A 58 0.61 11.66 -7.05
CA ILE A 58 1.94 11.10 -6.79
C ILE A 58 3.04 12.14 -6.99
N ALA A 59 4.15 11.97 -6.29
CA ALA A 59 5.34 12.78 -6.41
C ALA A 59 6.60 11.92 -6.52
N CYS A 60 7.62 12.46 -7.16
CA CYS A 60 8.93 11.84 -7.24
C CYS A 60 9.54 11.73 -5.84
N ASN A 61 9.96 10.54 -5.42
CA ASN A 61 10.70 10.35 -4.17
C ASN A 61 12.13 10.92 -4.20
N HIS A 62 12.68 11.18 -5.39
CA HIS A 62 14.02 11.73 -5.55
C HIS A 62 14.06 13.27 -5.52
N CYS A 63 13.24 13.95 -6.34
CA CYS A 63 13.23 15.42 -6.42
C CYS A 63 11.98 16.09 -5.84
N LEU A 64 11.05 15.31 -5.30
CA LEU A 64 9.83 15.76 -4.61
C LEU A 64 8.84 16.57 -5.45
N ARG A 65 9.07 16.71 -6.77
CA ARG A 65 8.08 17.28 -7.68
C ARG A 65 6.92 16.33 -7.89
N GLU A 66 5.72 16.89 -7.91
CA GLU A 66 4.52 16.23 -8.36
C GLU A 66 4.71 15.69 -9.79
N LEU A 67 4.20 14.50 -10.06
CA LEU A 67 4.21 13.93 -11.41
C LEU A 67 2.77 13.82 -11.90
N ASP A 68 2.64 13.85 -13.22
CA ASP A 68 1.36 13.72 -13.89
C ASP A 68 0.72 12.35 -13.60
N THR A 69 -0.56 12.35 -13.23
CA THR A 69 -1.30 11.12 -12.91
C THR A 69 -1.60 10.29 -14.15
N GLY A 70 -1.69 10.90 -15.34
CA GLY A 70 -1.80 10.20 -16.61
C GLY A 70 -0.53 9.42 -16.93
N TRP A 71 0.64 10.06 -16.81
CA TRP A 71 1.94 9.39 -16.93
C TRP A 71 2.05 8.21 -15.95
N TRP A 72 1.69 8.42 -14.68
CA TRP A 72 1.72 7.35 -13.68
C TRP A 72 0.81 6.19 -14.05
N ALA A 73 -0.43 6.47 -14.48
CA ALA A 73 -1.38 5.44 -14.90
C ALA A 73 -0.83 4.63 -16.09
N GLU A 74 -0.23 5.28 -17.08
CA GLU A 74 0.44 4.59 -18.20
C GLU A 74 1.57 3.67 -17.71
N GLN A 75 2.39 4.12 -16.76
CA GLN A 75 3.45 3.27 -16.20
C GLN A 75 2.89 2.08 -15.43
N VAL A 76 1.83 2.28 -14.64
CA VAL A 76 1.13 1.20 -13.95
C VAL A 76 0.57 0.20 -14.95
N ASP A 77 -0.05 0.64 -16.04
CA ASP A 77 -0.61 -0.23 -17.09
C ASP A 77 0.49 -1.04 -17.79
N VAL A 78 1.64 -0.41 -18.12
CA VAL A 78 2.81 -1.09 -18.69
C VAL A 78 3.33 -2.15 -17.73
N SER A 79 3.53 -1.82 -16.45
CA SER A 79 3.98 -2.79 -15.44
C SER A 79 2.95 -3.90 -15.22
N SER A 80 1.65 -3.60 -15.28
CA SER A 80 0.57 -4.58 -15.11
C SER A 80 0.60 -5.67 -16.19
N SER A 81 0.98 -5.31 -17.42
CA SER A 81 1.15 -6.24 -18.55
C SER A 81 2.22 -7.30 -18.28
N ASN A 82 3.20 -6.97 -17.42
CA ASN A 82 4.21 -7.90 -16.92
C ASN A 82 3.96 -8.32 -15.46
N LYS A 83 2.72 -8.22 -14.99
CA LYS A 83 2.27 -8.61 -13.64
C LYS A 83 3.09 -7.96 -12.53
N PHE A 84 3.52 -6.72 -12.75
CA PHE A 84 4.32 -5.94 -11.81
C PHE A 84 5.65 -6.61 -11.40
N ASN A 85 6.19 -7.51 -12.25
CA ASN A 85 7.51 -8.10 -12.01
C ASN A 85 8.66 -7.09 -12.09
N ASP A 86 8.46 -6.02 -12.88
CA ASP A 86 9.34 -4.87 -12.97
C ASP A 86 8.54 -3.58 -12.71
N LEU A 87 9.01 -2.81 -11.74
CA LEU A 87 8.43 -1.55 -11.30
C LEU A 87 9.38 -0.38 -11.57
N LEU A 88 10.54 -0.61 -12.18
CA LEU A 88 11.51 0.43 -12.45
C LEU A 88 11.01 1.35 -13.57
N VAL A 89 10.97 2.65 -13.29
CA VAL A 89 10.54 3.69 -14.22
C VAL A 89 11.50 4.86 -14.17
N THR A 90 11.65 5.55 -15.30
CA THR A 90 12.41 6.81 -15.36
C THR A 90 11.46 7.98 -15.21
N THR A 91 11.65 8.77 -14.16
CA THR A 91 10.76 9.91 -13.87
C THR A 91 10.93 11.04 -14.90
N PRO A 92 9.83 11.68 -15.35
CA PRO A 92 9.90 12.75 -16.34
C PRO A 92 10.46 14.06 -15.77
N CYS A 93 10.42 14.23 -14.44
CA CYS A 93 10.83 15.47 -13.79
C CYS A 93 12.35 15.61 -13.68
N CYS A 94 13.07 14.54 -13.32
CA CYS A 94 14.52 14.59 -13.03
C CYS A 94 15.30 13.44 -13.67
N CYS A 95 14.66 12.62 -14.50
CA CYS A 95 15.27 11.47 -15.17
C CYS A 95 15.89 10.45 -14.21
N SER A 96 15.47 10.43 -12.95
CA SER A 96 15.91 9.42 -11.99
C SER A 96 15.19 8.10 -12.26
N LEU A 97 15.94 7.01 -12.24
CA LEU A 97 15.40 5.65 -12.22
C LEU A 97 14.91 5.34 -10.79
N VAL A 98 13.62 5.06 -10.64
CA VAL A 98 12.95 4.81 -9.35
C VAL A 98 12.00 3.63 -9.48
N SER A 99 11.56 3.05 -8.37
CA SER A 99 10.46 2.06 -8.38
C SER A 99 9.10 2.75 -8.27
N LEU A 100 8.09 2.27 -9.00
CA LEU A 100 6.69 2.69 -8.82
C LEU A 100 6.20 2.49 -7.38
N ASN A 101 6.72 1.50 -6.65
CA ASN A 101 6.38 1.26 -5.24
C ASN A 101 6.99 2.30 -4.29
N GLU A 102 8.05 2.99 -4.72
CA GLU A 102 8.78 3.98 -3.93
C GLU A 102 8.37 5.42 -4.23
N LEU A 103 7.53 5.66 -5.26
CA LEU A 103 6.95 6.97 -5.48
C LEU A 103 6.23 7.46 -4.22
N LYS A 104 6.25 8.77 -3.99
CA LYS A 104 5.53 9.37 -2.87
C LYS A 104 4.06 9.52 -3.26
N TYR A 105 3.21 8.64 -2.77
CA TYR A 105 1.76 8.73 -2.96
C TYR A 105 1.15 9.75 -1.99
N ILE A 106 0.32 10.65 -2.53
CA ILE A 106 -0.49 11.58 -1.75
C ILE A 106 -1.74 10.78 -1.33
N TRP A 107 -1.75 10.41 -0.05
CA TRP A 107 -2.33 9.19 0.51
C TRP A 107 -1.55 7.92 0.15
N PRO A 108 -1.08 7.13 1.14
CA PRO A 108 -0.28 5.94 0.86
C PRO A 108 -0.99 4.96 -0.08
N ALA A 109 -0.23 4.43 -1.05
CA ALA A 109 -0.58 3.27 -1.85
C ALA A 109 0.71 2.44 -2.09
N GLY A 110 0.58 1.28 -2.71
CA GLY A 110 1.75 0.47 -3.02
C GLY A 110 1.45 -0.82 -3.76
N PHE A 111 2.45 -1.67 -3.86
CA PHE A 111 2.37 -2.96 -4.53
C PHE A 111 2.69 -4.06 -3.52
N ALA A 112 1.93 -5.16 -3.53
CA ALA A 112 2.18 -6.27 -2.62
C ALA A 112 1.60 -7.59 -3.11
N LYS A 113 2.17 -8.71 -2.63
CA LYS A 113 1.57 -10.05 -2.71
C LYS A 113 0.74 -10.43 -1.48
N TYR A 114 0.83 -9.65 -0.42
CA TYR A 114 0.13 -9.90 0.84
C TYR A 114 -0.47 -8.61 1.39
N ALA A 115 -1.70 -8.68 1.87
CA ALA A 115 -2.35 -7.58 2.56
C ALA A 115 -3.17 -8.08 3.75
N ILE A 116 -3.31 -7.25 4.77
CA ILE A 116 -4.31 -7.41 5.82
C ILE A 116 -5.31 -6.27 5.66
N GLU A 117 -6.60 -6.60 5.61
CA GLU A 117 -7.68 -5.63 5.47
C GLU A 117 -8.49 -5.58 6.76
N LEU A 118 -8.76 -4.37 7.26
CA LEU A 118 -9.68 -4.11 8.36
C LEU A 118 -10.85 -3.30 7.82
N LEU A 119 -12.07 -3.80 8.01
CA LEU A 119 -13.28 -3.10 7.55
C LEU A 119 -13.77 -2.10 8.60
N ASN A 120 -13.98 -0.87 8.14
CA ASN A 120 -14.50 0.27 8.88
C ASN A 120 -13.96 0.40 10.32
N PRO A 121 -12.63 0.37 10.55
CA PRO A 121 -12.08 0.61 11.88
C PRO A 121 -12.31 2.08 12.29
N ASP A 122 -12.50 2.31 13.60
CA ASP A 122 -12.59 3.66 14.15
C ASP A 122 -11.24 4.39 14.04
N GLU A 123 -11.26 5.72 13.93
CA GLU A 123 -10.05 6.53 13.75
C GLU A 123 -9.03 6.33 14.89
N ALA A 124 -9.50 6.12 16.12
CA ALA A 124 -8.64 5.83 17.27
C ALA A 124 -7.86 4.52 17.08
N ASP A 125 -8.51 3.49 16.54
CA ASP A 125 -7.86 2.21 16.22
C ASP A 125 -6.81 2.41 15.12
N VAL A 126 -7.14 3.18 14.07
CA VAL A 126 -6.21 3.43 12.95
C VAL A 126 -4.92 4.08 13.41
N ILE A 127 -4.99 5.01 14.37
CA ILE A 127 -3.80 5.65 14.97
C ILE A 127 -2.91 4.63 15.67
N GLU A 128 -3.47 3.68 16.42
CA GLU A 128 -2.68 2.63 17.09
C GLU A 128 -2.12 1.61 16.08
N ILE A 129 -2.92 1.24 15.08
CA ILE A 129 -2.49 0.36 13.99
C ILE A 129 -1.29 0.98 13.26
N GLU A 130 -1.34 2.27 12.93
CA GLU A 130 -0.27 2.97 12.21
C GLU A 130 1.07 2.94 12.96
N LYS A 131 1.04 2.99 14.31
CA LYS A 131 2.23 2.83 15.15
C LYS A 131 2.78 1.41 15.07
N ILE A 132 1.91 0.39 15.13
CA ILE A 132 2.31 -1.03 15.05
C ILE A 132 2.94 -1.35 13.69
N THR A 133 2.34 -0.86 12.59
CA THR A 133 2.81 -1.15 11.23
C THR A 133 4.15 -0.48 10.94
N SER A 134 4.31 0.78 11.34
CA SER A 134 5.55 1.55 11.15
C SER A 134 6.75 0.92 11.87
N ALA A 135 6.52 0.17 12.95
CA ALA A 135 7.57 -0.55 13.68
C ALA A 135 8.01 -1.87 13.01
N GLN A 136 7.25 -2.38 12.03
CA GLN A 136 7.41 -3.74 11.49
C GLN A 136 7.64 -3.80 9.97
N SER A 137 8.09 -2.71 9.33
CA SER A 137 8.28 -2.62 7.87
C SER A 137 6.99 -2.91 7.09
N PHE A 138 5.85 -2.47 7.63
CA PHE A 138 4.56 -2.47 6.94
C PHE A 138 4.11 -1.04 6.66
N LYS A 139 3.48 -0.86 5.52
CA LYS A 139 2.80 0.37 5.11
C LYS A 139 1.31 0.25 5.38
N LEU A 140 0.71 1.30 5.94
CA LEU A 140 -0.73 1.42 6.11
C LEU A 140 -1.33 2.27 4.98
N ILE A 141 -2.42 1.79 4.40
CA ILE A 141 -3.16 2.42 3.30
C ILE A 141 -4.61 2.60 3.76
N ARG A 142 -5.10 3.84 3.73
CA ARG A 142 -6.48 4.19 4.08
C ARG A 142 -7.27 4.31 2.79
N ALA A 143 -8.16 3.37 2.51
CA ALA A 143 -8.93 3.30 1.27
C ALA A 143 -10.42 3.61 1.49
N HIS A 144 -11.01 4.38 0.59
CA HIS A 144 -12.44 4.70 0.61
C HIS A 144 -13.08 4.39 -0.75
N TYR A 145 -14.18 3.64 -0.75
CA TYR A 145 -14.94 3.26 -1.95
C TYR A 145 -16.41 3.63 -1.81
#